data_AF-A0A7V4LFZ5-F1
#
_entry.id   AF-A0A7V4LFZ5-F1
#
_cell.length_a   1.000
_cell.length_b   1.000
_cell.length_c   1.000
_cell.angle_alpha   90.00
_cell.angle_beta   90.00
_cell.angle_gamma   90.00
#
_symmetry.space_group_name_H-M   'P 1'
#
loop_
_entity.id
_entity.type
_entity.pdbx_description
1 polymer ?
#
loop_
_entity_poly.entity_id
_entity_poly.type
_entity_poly.pdbx_seq_one_letter_code
_entity_poly.pdbx_strand_id
1 'polypeptide(L)'
;MVVPSRVRLAPGDIVEVSGTLDEFVLRNDDGTPMDRDGTETELVHASIRKIGETFPPHPTDVRENDLADLRTAEPWEGCLVRVQDLRLTGGYNRYGEAPTAGGIEIANDLYEIPGAGAGTTIRSLTGVVTYFFGFKVMPRGPEDVEL
;
A
#
# COMPACT_ATOMS: atom_id res chain seq x y z
N MET A 1 -27.59 -1.16 27.45
CA MET A 1 -26.56 -1.81 26.63
C MET A 1 -25.92 -0.73 25.77
N VAL A 2 -24.76 -0.21 26.18
CA VAL A 2 -24.05 0.84 25.44
C VAL A 2 -23.30 0.14 24.31
N VAL A 3 -23.71 0.40 23.07
CA VAL A 3 -22.92 0.03 21.89
C VAL A 3 -21.66 0.90 21.94
N PRO A 4 -20.43 0.35 21.96
CA PRO A 4 -19.24 1.19 21.95
C PRO A 4 -19.28 2.05 20.69
N SER A 5 -18.99 3.35 20.83
CA SER A 5 -18.82 4.25 19.70
C SER A 5 -17.87 3.61 18.70
N ARG A 6 -18.28 3.49 17.43
CA ARG A 6 -17.38 3.08 16.34
C ARG A 6 -16.16 3.99 16.38
N VAL A 7 -15.01 3.48 16.81
CA VAL A 7 -13.75 4.20 16.75
C VAL A 7 -13.53 4.60 15.29
N ARG A 8 -13.39 5.89 15.03
CA ARG A 8 -12.92 6.41 13.75
C ARG A 8 -11.41 6.53 13.88
N LEU A 9 -10.69 5.82 13.02
CA LEU A 9 -9.24 5.92 12.93
C LEU A 9 -8.86 7.04 11.97
N ALA A 10 -7.78 7.75 12.26
CA ALA A 10 -7.17 8.75 11.41
C ALA A 10 -5.63 8.66 11.47
N PRO A 11 -4.90 9.17 10.46
CA PRO A 11 -3.46 9.32 10.55
C PRO A 11 -3.04 10.04 11.84
N GLY A 12 -2.07 9.46 12.56
CA GLY A 12 -1.63 9.95 13.87
C GLY A 12 -2.27 9.22 15.06
N ASP A 13 -3.30 8.40 14.86
CA ASP A 13 -3.82 7.57 15.94
C ASP A 13 -2.80 6.51 16.39
N ILE A 14 -2.58 6.41 17.71
CA ILE A 14 -1.87 5.27 18.29
C ILE A 14 -2.89 4.17 18.52
N VAL A 15 -2.64 3.02 17.90
CA VAL A 15 -3.49 1.84 18.02
C VAL A 15 -2.71 0.68 18.64
N GLU A 16 -3.40 -0.08 19.46
CA GLU A 16 -3.01 -1.45 19.78
C GLU A 16 -3.66 -2.36 18.74
N VAL A 17 -2.83 -3.15 18.06
CA VAL A 17 -3.27 -4.16 17.09
C VAL A 17 -2.89 -5.53 17.64
N SER A 18 -3.82 -6.47 17.60
CA SER A 18 -3.57 -7.87 17.93
C SER A 18 -4.17 -8.78 16.87
N GLY A 19 -3.57 -9.93 16.64
CA GLY A 19 -3.97 -10.89 15.61
C GLY A 19 -2.91 -11.96 15.44
N THR A 20 -3.06 -12.78 14.42
CA THR A 20 -2.04 -13.74 13.98
C THR A 20 -1.46 -13.23 12.67
N LEU A 21 -0.14 -13.12 12.59
CA LEU A 21 0.55 -12.90 11.32
C LEU A 21 0.43 -14.18 10.48
N ASP A 22 -0.07 -14.05 9.27
CA ASP A 22 -0.09 -15.11 8.27
C ASP A 22 0.64 -14.62 7.02
N GLU A 23 1.46 -15.50 6.46
CA GLU A 23 2.19 -15.26 5.21
C GLU A 23 1.85 -16.41 4.27
N PHE A 24 1.24 -16.10 3.13
CA PHE A 24 0.71 -17.13 2.23
C PHE A 24 0.93 -16.82 0.77
N VAL A 25 0.91 -17.89 -0.03
CA VAL A 25 0.94 -17.82 -1.49
C VAL A 25 -0.48 -18.03 -1.99
N LEU A 26 -0.98 -17.10 -2.81
CA LEU A 26 -2.27 -17.26 -3.49
C LEU A 26 -2.23 -18.47 -4.42
N ARG A 27 -3.31 -19.27 -4.46
CA ARG A 27 -3.40 -20.51 -5.23
C ARG A 27 -4.63 -20.53 -6.12
N ASN A 28 -4.47 -21.07 -7.32
CA ASN A 28 -5.57 -21.41 -8.23
C ASN A 28 -6.44 -22.52 -7.62
N ASP A 29 -7.61 -22.75 -8.20
CA ASP A 29 -8.54 -23.83 -7.79
C ASP A 29 -7.89 -25.23 -7.82
N ASP A 30 -6.87 -25.43 -8.66
CA ASP A 30 -6.10 -26.68 -8.77
C ASP A 30 -4.93 -26.78 -7.74
N GLY A 31 -4.79 -25.78 -6.87
CA GLY A 31 -3.75 -25.70 -5.83
C GLY A 31 -2.39 -25.19 -6.33
N THR A 32 -2.25 -24.88 -7.62
CA THR A 32 -1.01 -24.30 -8.15
C THR A 32 -0.84 -22.84 -7.69
N PRO A 33 0.38 -22.38 -7.37
CA PRO A 33 0.62 -20.97 -7.03
C PRO A 33 0.18 -20.03 -8.16
N MET A 34 -0.58 -18.99 -7.83
CA MET A 34 -0.97 -17.94 -8.75
C MET A 34 0.21 -16.99 -9.03
N ASP A 35 1.02 -16.73 -8.00
CA ASP A 35 2.36 -16.16 -8.13
C ASP A 35 3.37 -17.18 -7.61
N ARG A 36 4.47 -17.36 -8.33
CA ARG A 36 5.49 -18.35 -7.94
C ARG A 36 6.42 -17.84 -6.86
N ASP A 37 6.65 -16.54 -6.82
CA ASP A 37 7.79 -15.98 -6.09
C ASP A 37 7.38 -14.96 -5.01
N GLY A 38 6.13 -14.46 -5.02
CA GLY A 38 5.65 -13.54 -4.00
C GLY A 38 4.65 -14.15 -3.01
N THR A 39 4.64 -13.57 -1.81
CA THR A 39 3.76 -13.90 -0.68
C THR A 39 2.94 -12.67 -0.29
N GLU A 40 1.75 -12.91 0.25
CA GLU A 40 0.91 -11.89 0.86
C GLU A 40 1.10 -11.93 2.37
N THR A 41 1.29 -10.77 2.98
CA THR A 41 1.33 -10.63 4.43
C THR A 41 0.00 -10.13 4.97
N GLU A 42 -0.67 -10.93 5.80
CA GLU A 42 -1.94 -10.55 6.43
C GLU A 42 -1.90 -10.69 7.96
N LEU A 43 -2.62 -9.80 8.66
CA LEU A 43 -3.01 -10.03 10.04
C LEU A 43 -4.42 -10.64 10.10
N VAL A 44 -4.49 -11.95 10.32
CA VAL A 44 -5.77 -12.66 10.49
C VAL A 44 -6.27 -12.57 11.93
N HIS A 45 -7.60 -12.64 12.08
CA HIS A 45 -8.29 -12.45 13.37
C HIS A 45 -7.91 -11.12 14.06
N ALA A 46 -7.63 -10.10 13.25
CA ALA A 46 -7.15 -8.81 13.74
C ALA A 46 -8.21 -8.09 14.60
N SER A 47 -7.74 -7.47 15.68
CA SER A 47 -8.48 -6.49 16.46
C SER A 47 -7.66 -5.23 16.61
N ILE A 48 -8.35 -4.08 16.57
CA ILE A 48 -7.71 -2.77 16.66
C ILE A 48 -8.41 -1.97 17.76
N ARG A 49 -7.61 -1.36 18.63
CA ARG A 49 -8.07 -0.47 19.70
C ARG A 49 -7.26 0.82 19.68
N LYS A 50 -7.91 1.97 19.50
CA LYS A 50 -7.26 3.27 19.68
C LYS A 50 -6.88 3.45 21.15
N ILE A 51 -5.62 3.77 21.40
CA ILE A 51 -5.04 3.97 22.73
C ILE A 51 -4.48 5.37 22.93
N GLY A 52 -4.39 6.18 21.87
CA GLY A 52 -3.93 7.56 21.95
C GLY A 52 -3.83 8.20 20.57
N GLU A 53 -3.12 9.32 20.53
CA GLU A 53 -2.86 10.13 19.34
C GLU A 53 -1.41 10.65 19.40
N THR A 54 -0.80 10.82 18.24
CA THR A 54 0.55 11.33 18.02
C THR A 54 0.61 12.00 16.64
N PHE A 55 1.76 12.57 16.29
CA PHE A 55 2.01 12.98 14.91
C PHE A 55 2.09 11.75 14.00
N PRO A 56 1.50 11.80 12.78
CA PRO A 56 1.67 10.75 11.80
C PRO A 56 3.16 10.42 11.60
N PRO A 57 3.53 9.13 11.47
CA PRO A 57 4.92 8.78 11.22
C PRO A 57 5.41 9.43 9.93
N HIS A 58 6.65 9.92 9.93
CA HIS A 58 7.30 10.37 8.71
C HIS A 58 7.52 9.16 7.78
N PRO A 59 7.26 9.28 6.47
CA PRO A 59 7.52 8.21 5.54
C PRO A 59 9.02 7.95 5.43
N THR A 60 9.38 6.70 5.12
CA THR A 60 10.77 6.35 4.76
C THR A 60 10.98 6.55 3.26
N ASP A 61 12.06 7.22 2.87
CA ASP A 61 12.42 7.37 1.47
C ASP A 61 12.91 6.05 0.88
N VAL A 62 12.27 5.60 -0.20
CA VAL A 62 12.64 4.39 -0.94
C VAL A 62 12.73 4.70 -2.42
N ARG A 63 13.60 3.98 -3.14
CA ARG A 63 13.67 4.13 -4.60
C ARG A 63 12.61 3.25 -5.24
N GLU A 64 12.03 3.73 -6.33
CA GLU A 64 11.08 2.95 -7.13
C GLU A 64 11.63 1.55 -7.49
N ASN A 65 12.89 1.48 -7.91
CA ASN A 65 13.55 0.21 -8.25
C ASN A 65 13.72 -0.74 -7.04
N ASP A 66 13.77 -0.22 -5.81
CA ASP A 66 13.84 -1.06 -4.61
C ASP A 66 12.47 -1.75 -4.36
N LEU A 67 11.38 -1.19 -4.90
CA LEU A 67 10.04 -1.76 -4.84
C LEU A 67 9.71 -2.66 -6.05
N ALA A 68 10.50 -2.60 -7.12
CA ALA A 68 10.28 -3.38 -8.35
C ALA A 68 10.82 -4.83 -8.28
N ASP A 69 11.75 -5.12 -7.36
CA ASP A 69 12.28 -6.46 -7.10
C ASP A 69 11.67 -7.04 -5.82
N LEU A 70 11.11 -8.26 -5.92
CA LEU A 70 10.37 -8.90 -4.82
C LEU A 70 11.17 -8.94 -3.51
N ARG A 71 12.46 -9.25 -3.58
CA ARG A 71 13.30 -9.44 -2.38
C ARG A 71 13.65 -8.13 -1.71
N THR A 72 13.72 -7.04 -2.47
CA THR A 72 13.98 -5.70 -1.90
C THR A 72 12.70 -4.99 -1.48
N ALA A 73 11.56 -5.37 -2.07
CA ALA A 73 10.26 -4.78 -1.81
C ALA A 73 9.54 -5.38 -0.60
N GLU A 74 9.68 -6.69 -0.35
CA GLU A 74 9.02 -7.42 0.74
C GLU A 74 9.21 -6.77 2.14
N PRO A 75 10.39 -6.28 2.54
CA PRO A 75 10.55 -5.57 3.81
C PRO A 75 9.71 -4.29 3.96
N TRP A 76 9.15 -3.77 2.86
CA TRP A 76 8.31 -2.59 2.84
C TRP A 76 6.83 -2.91 2.85
N GLU A 77 6.38 -4.15 2.69
CA GLU A 77 4.96 -4.50 2.71
C GLU A 77 4.29 -4.01 4.01
N GLY A 78 3.20 -3.26 3.88
CA GLY A 78 2.50 -2.62 5.00
C GLY A 78 3.17 -1.36 5.57
N CYS A 79 4.34 -0.94 5.06
CA CYS A 79 5.06 0.23 5.53
C CYS A 79 4.67 1.52 4.80
N LEU A 80 4.75 2.64 5.51
CA LEU A 80 4.59 3.98 4.94
C LEU A 80 5.92 4.45 4.32
N VAL A 81 5.93 4.63 3.01
CA VAL A 81 7.12 5.05 2.25
C VAL A 81 6.86 6.33 1.46
N ARG A 82 7.93 6.97 0.99
CA ARG A 82 7.90 8.05 0.01
C ARG A 82 8.80 7.69 -1.17
N VAL A 83 8.23 7.77 -2.37
CA VAL A 83 8.93 7.56 -3.64
C VAL A 83 8.90 8.86 -4.43
N GLN A 84 10.02 9.20 -5.07
CA GLN A 84 10.17 10.44 -5.83
C GLN A 84 10.20 10.19 -7.33
N ASP A 85 9.82 11.20 -8.09
CA ASP A 85 9.96 11.28 -9.55
C ASP A 85 9.32 10.11 -10.33
N LEU A 86 8.14 9.67 -9.89
CA LEU A 86 7.38 8.62 -10.57
C LEU A 86 6.79 9.15 -11.88
N ARG A 87 6.84 8.31 -12.91
CA ARG A 87 6.20 8.59 -14.20
C ARG A 87 5.21 7.51 -14.55
N LEU A 88 3.94 7.87 -14.69
CA LEU A 88 2.91 6.92 -15.10
C LEU A 88 2.99 6.61 -16.59
N THR A 89 2.90 5.32 -16.92
CA THR A 89 2.88 4.80 -18.29
C THR A 89 1.45 4.43 -18.74
N GLY A 90 0.50 4.39 -17.80
CA GLY A 90 -0.92 4.14 -18.03
C GLY A 90 -1.79 4.86 -17.00
N GLY A 91 -3.10 4.80 -17.18
CA GLY A 91 -4.07 5.16 -16.14
C GLY A 91 -4.49 3.94 -15.33
N TYR A 92 -5.32 4.17 -14.31
CA TYR A 92 -5.91 3.10 -13.50
C TYR A 92 -6.65 2.07 -14.38
N ASN A 93 -6.28 0.80 -14.23
CA ASN A 93 -6.91 -0.33 -14.91
C ASN A 93 -8.23 -0.74 -14.20
N ARG A 94 -8.82 -1.88 -14.59
CA ARG A 94 -10.08 -2.38 -13.97
C ARG A 94 -9.95 -2.79 -12.49
N TYR A 95 -8.73 -2.93 -12.01
CA TYR A 95 -8.37 -3.27 -10.63
C TYR A 95 -7.94 -2.04 -9.83
N GLY A 96 -7.93 -0.85 -10.44
CA GLY A 96 -7.51 0.37 -9.75
C GLY A 96 -6.00 0.56 -9.68
N GLU A 97 -5.25 -0.04 -10.61
CA GLU A 97 -3.78 0.00 -10.63
C GLU A 97 -3.29 0.83 -11.83
N ALA A 98 -2.36 1.77 -11.62
CA ALA A 98 -1.74 2.53 -12.70
C ALA A 98 -0.23 2.22 -12.77
N PRO A 99 0.30 1.78 -13.93
CA PRO A 99 1.69 1.39 -14.03
C PRO A 99 2.61 2.60 -14.09
N THR A 100 3.78 2.44 -13.47
CA THR A 100 4.88 3.41 -13.48
C THR A 100 5.95 3.01 -14.52
N ALA A 101 6.90 3.90 -14.77
CA ALA A 101 8.02 3.62 -15.68
C ALA A 101 9.13 2.80 -15.01
N GLY A 102 9.25 2.80 -13.67
CA GLY A 102 10.24 2.04 -12.93
C GLY A 102 9.78 0.65 -12.48
N GLY A 103 8.61 0.19 -12.94
CA GLY A 103 8.22 -1.22 -12.84
C GLY A 103 7.37 -1.59 -11.63
N ILE A 104 6.86 -0.59 -10.90
CA ILE A 104 5.80 -0.79 -9.90
C ILE A 104 4.47 -0.22 -10.40
N GLU A 105 3.42 -0.37 -9.60
CA GLU A 105 2.13 0.30 -9.83
C GLU A 105 1.77 1.23 -8.67
N ILE A 106 0.85 2.15 -8.92
CA ILE A 106 0.12 2.85 -7.86
C ILE A 106 -1.28 2.27 -7.78
N ALA A 107 -1.81 2.08 -6.58
CA ALA A 107 -3.13 1.50 -6.35
C ALA A 107 -4.11 2.53 -5.75
N ASN A 108 -5.38 2.48 -6.13
CA ASN A 108 -6.40 3.45 -5.71
C ASN A 108 -7.26 2.99 -4.52
N ASP A 109 -6.88 1.89 -3.85
CA ASP A 109 -7.63 1.28 -2.74
C ASP A 109 -7.89 2.25 -1.58
N LEU A 110 -6.92 3.13 -1.28
CA LEU A 110 -7.03 4.14 -0.23
C LEU A 110 -7.37 5.53 -0.79
N TYR A 111 -6.75 5.91 -1.91
CA TYR A 111 -7.00 7.18 -2.58
C TYR A 111 -6.70 7.10 -4.08
N GLU A 112 -7.65 7.52 -4.90
CA GLU A 112 -7.45 7.68 -6.34
C GLU A 112 -6.88 9.06 -6.65
N ILE A 113 -5.76 9.13 -7.38
CA ILE A 113 -5.19 10.40 -7.84
C ILE A 113 -6.01 10.91 -9.03
N PRO A 114 -6.80 12.00 -8.90
CA PRO A 114 -7.72 12.41 -9.95
C PRO A 114 -6.98 12.81 -11.22
N GLY A 115 -7.37 12.21 -12.35
CA GLY A 115 -6.77 12.50 -13.65
C GLY A 115 -5.39 11.87 -13.87
N ALA A 116 -4.92 11.00 -12.97
CA ALA A 116 -3.70 10.22 -13.18
C ALA A 116 -3.83 9.32 -14.42
N GLY A 117 -2.83 9.39 -15.29
CA GLY A 117 -2.78 8.65 -16.53
C GLY A 117 -1.41 8.71 -17.19
N ALA A 118 -1.26 8.04 -18.34
CA ALA A 118 -0.01 8.00 -19.09
C ALA A 118 0.57 9.42 -19.32
N GLY A 119 1.83 9.62 -18.96
CA GLY A 119 2.51 10.92 -19.05
C GLY A 119 2.39 11.79 -17.80
N THR A 120 1.57 11.41 -16.81
CA THR A 120 1.54 12.06 -15.50
C THR A 120 2.89 11.86 -14.81
N THR A 121 3.45 12.95 -14.30
CA THR A 121 4.63 12.94 -13.43
C THR A 121 4.16 13.22 -12.01
N ILE A 122 4.62 12.42 -11.06
CA ILE A 122 4.39 12.60 -9.63
C ILE A 122 5.77 12.83 -9.01
N ARG A 123 6.06 14.08 -8.61
CA ARG A 123 7.34 14.47 -8.00
C ARG A 123 7.58 13.74 -6.69
N SER A 124 6.54 13.56 -5.88
CA SER A 124 6.61 12.83 -4.62
C SER A 124 5.28 12.13 -4.36
N LEU A 125 5.35 10.82 -4.12
CA LEU A 125 4.24 9.99 -3.70
C LEU A 125 4.56 9.37 -2.35
N THR A 126 3.77 9.70 -1.33
CA THR A 126 3.77 8.99 -0.06
C THR A 126 2.66 7.93 -0.09
N GLY A 127 2.87 6.77 0.52
CA GLY A 127 1.82 5.76 0.56
C GLY A 127 2.22 4.50 1.29
N VAL A 128 1.24 3.64 1.53
CA VAL A 128 1.46 2.31 2.09
C VAL A 128 1.83 1.36 0.96
N VAL A 129 2.92 0.62 1.11
CA VAL A 129 3.26 -0.43 0.14
C VAL A 129 2.36 -1.64 0.38
N THR A 130 1.80 -2.19 -0.69
CA THR A 130 1.04 -3.44 -0.66
C THR A 130 1.58 -4.39 -1.71
N TYR A 131 1.40 -5.67 -1.48
CA TYR A 131 1.54 -6.70 -2.48
C TYR A 131 0.14 -7.21 -2.87
N PHE A 132 -0.07 -7.49 -4.16
CA PHE A 132 -1.17 -8.32 -4.69
C PHE A 132 -0.89 -8.61 -6.16
N PHE A 133 -0.18 -9.70 -6.47
CA PHE A 133 0.38 -9.93 -7.83
C PHE A 133 1.34 -8.82 -8.30
N GLY A 134 2.14 -8.28 -7.38
CA GLY A 134 3.09 -7.20 -7.64
C GLY A 134 2.98 -6.07 -6.61
N PHE A 135 4.11 -5.43 -6.32
CA PHE A 135 4.20 -4.35 -5.34
C PHE A 135 3.64 -3.04 -5.88
N LYS A 136 2.89 -2.35 -5.01
CA LYS A 136 2.21 -1.11 -5.32
C LYS A 136 2.35 -0.12 -4.19
N VAL A 137 2.21 1.17 -4.50
CA VAL A 137 2.11 2.24 -3.49
C VAL A 137 0.68 2.79 -3.46
N MET A 138 0.05 2.76 -2.28
CA MET A 138 -1.29 3.28 -2.04
C MET A 138 -1.23 4.63 -1.29
N PRO A 139 -1.47 5.77 -1.96
CA PRO A 139 -1.60 7.05 -1.26
C PRO A 139 -2.82 7.02 -0.34
N ARG A 140 -2.75 7.68 0.81
CA ARG A 140 -3.85 7.68 1.80
C ARG A 140 -4.82 8.84 1.58
N GLY A 141 -4.41 9.85 0.82
CA GLY A 141 -5.16 11.07 0.58
C GLY A 141 -4.44 12.03 -0.37
N PRO A 142 -5.04 13.19 -0.69
CA PRO A 142 -4.43 14.20 -1.56
C PRO A 142 -3.11 14.76 -1.02
N GLU A 143 -2.93 14.78 0.30
CA GLU A 143 -1.71 15.24 0.98
C GLU A 143 -0.48 14.37 0.70
N ASP A 144 -0.69 13.14 0.23
CA ASP A 144 0.37 12.19 -0.08
C ASP A 144 0.90 12.36 -1.52
N VAL A 145 0.37 13.30 -2.31
CA VAL A 145 0.64 13.43 -3.76
C VAL A 145 1.13 14.83 -4.12
N GLU A 146 2.31 14.89 -4.74
CA GLU A 146 2.85 16.10 -5.36
C GLU A 146 3.07 15.86 -6.87
N LEU A 147 2.34 16.56 -7.74
CA LEU A 147 2.44 16.49 -9.22
C LEU A 147 3.45 17.49 -9.79
#